data_AF-A0A956TFC9-F1
#
_entry.id   AF-A0A956TFC9-F1
#
_cell.length_a   1.000
_cell.length_b   1.000
_cell.length_c   1.000
_cell.angle_alpha   90.00
_cell.angle_beta   90.00
_cell.angle_gamma   90.00
#
_symmetry.space_group_name_H-M   'P 1'
#
loop_
_entity.id
_entity.type
_entity.pdbx_description
1 polymer ?
#
loop_
_entity_poly.entity_id
_entity_poly.type
_entity_poly.pdbx_seq_one_letter_code
_entity_poly.pdbx_strand_id
1 'polypeptide(L)'
;MRLRILLLCLLVGSALADDRIVKIFQLANRPAEATVEMVRPLLSPEGTVMAETRLNKLVVQDTPEVMAKIETLLSEIDQPAPQVRVFVTMNGVSPVYNSQAGVGVSGQGNRIRVTGNAGITEGTSTSN
;
A
#
# COMPACT_ATOMS: atom_id res chain seq x y z
N MET A 1 -19.62 -17.26 39.17
CA MET A 1 -19.13 -17.94 37.95
C MET A 1 -17.97 -17.23 37.24
N ARG A 2 -17.32 -16.21 37.83
CA ARG A 2 -16.27 -15.40 37.17
C ARG A 2 -14.83 -15.67 37.63
N LEU A 3 -14.63 -16.61 38.57
CA LEU A 3 -13.31 -16.86 39.21
C LEU A 3 -12.68 -18.21 38.81
N ARG A 4 -13.43 -19.09 38.13
CA ARG A 4 -12.93 -20.39 37.65
C ARG A 4 -11.99 -20.28 36.45
N ILE A 5 -12.13 -19.21 35.65
CA ILE A 5 -11.26 -18.93 34.49
C ILE A 5 -9.88 -18.45 34.94
N LEU A 6 -9.82 -17.63 36.00
CA LEU A 6 -8.55 -17.14 36.57
C LEU A 6 -7.71 -18.29 37.18
N LEU A 7 -8.37 -19.34 37.68
CA LEU A 7 -7.74 -20.47 38.36
C LEU A 7 -7.25 -21.57 37.39
N LEU A 8 -7.74 -21.59 36.15
CA LEU A 8 -7.27 -22.51 35.10
C LEU A 8 -5.96 -22.01 34.45
N CYS A 9 -5.77 -20.70 34.31
CA CYS A 9 -4.50 -20.14 33.77
C CYS A 9 -3.32 -20.29 34.73
N LEU A 10 -3.55 -20.33 36.04
CA LEU A 10 -2.47 -20.53 37.01
C LEU A 10 -1.91 -21.95 36.99
N LEU A 11 -2.70 -22.93 36.51
CA LEU A 11 -2.36 -24.35 36.58
C LEU A 11 -1.61 -24.87 35.34
N VAL A 12 -1.59 -24.10 34.25
CA VAL A 12 -0.84 -24.44 33.01
C VAL A 12 0.60 -23.91 33.05
N GLY A 13 0.91 -22.93 33.91
CA GLY A 13 2.22 -22.27 33.97
C GLY A 13 3.33 -23.00 34.74
N SER A 14 3.13 -24.25 35.16
CA SER A 14 4.10 -24.99 35.97
C SER A 14 4.58 -26.26 35.27
N ALA A 15 5.07 -26.15 34.04
CA ALA A 15 5.84 -27.21 33.43
C ALA A 15 6.96 -26.60 32.57
N LEU A 16 8.19 -26.83 33.01
CA LEU A 16 9.47 -26.47 32.39
C LEU A 16 9.94 -25.05 32.74
N ALA A 17 11.03 -25.00 33.51
CA ALA A 17 11.79 -23.79 33.79
C ALA A 17 12.42 -23.30 32.48
N ASP A 18 11.67 -22.47 31.77
CA ASP A 18 12.10 -21.75 30.58
C ASP A 18 12.20 -20.27 30.99
N ASP A 19 13.34 -19.63 30.74
CA ASP A 19 13.63 -18.25 31.11
C ASP A 19 12.78 -17.30 30.27
N ARG A 20 11.49 -17.24 30.57
CA ARG A 20 10.51 -16.47 29.80
C ARG A 20 10.22 -15.16 30.49
N ILE A 21 10.32 -14.10 29.72
CA ILE A 21 10.06 -12.75 30.18
C ILE A 21 8.78 -12.22 29.53
N VAL A 22 8.03 -11.44 30.31
CA VAL A 22 6.85 -10.73 29.81
C VAL A 22 7.25 -9.29 29.53
N LYS A 23 7.11 -8.84 28.28
CA LYS A 23 7.38 -7.46 27.87
C LYS A 23 6.14 -6.84 27.24
N ILE A 24 5.92 -5.57 27.56
CA ILE A 24 4.82 -4.77 27.01
C ILE A 24 5.40 -3.81 25.98
N PHE A 25 4.93 -3.94 24.74
CA PHE A 25 5.28 -3.04 23.65
C PHE A 25 4.12 -2.08 23.41
N GLN A 26 4.43 -0.79 23.26
CA GLN A 26 3.45 0.24 22.90
C GLN A 26 3.58 0.50 21.40
N LEU A 27 2.46 0.46 20.68
CA LEU A 27 2.45 0.65 19.23
C LEU A 27 1.95 2.06 18.92
N ALA A 28 2.71 2.82 18.13
CA ALA A 28 2.36 4.19 17.78
C ALA A 28 1.55 4.28 16.48
N ASN A 29 1.95 3.54 15.44
CA ASN A 29 1.40 3.72 14.09
C ASN A 29 0.46 2.59 13.65
N ARG A 30 0.38 1.48 14.38
CA ARG A 30 -0.39 0.29 13.99
C ARG A 30 -1.28 -0.25 15.11
N PRO A 31 -2.45 -0.84 14.76
CA PRO A 31 -3.29 -1.51 15.74
C PRO A 31 -2.64 -2.79 16.27
N ALA A 32 -2.81 -3.04 17.56
CA ALA A 32 -2.24 -4.20 18.25
C ALA A 32 -2.72 -5.53 17.65
N GLU A 33 -3.98 -5.63 17.22
CA GLU A 33 -4.56 -6.84 16.65
C GLU A 33 -3.89 -7.24 15.34
N ALA A 34 -3.60 -6.27 14.46
CA ALA A 34 -2.90 -6.53 13.21
C ALA A 34 -1.45 -6.95 13.46
N THR A 35 -0.84 -6.46 14.54
CA THR A 35 0.54 -6.75 14.91
C THR A 35 0.70 -8.16 15.47
N VAL A 36 -0.32 -8.69 16.16
CA VAL A 36 -0.34 -10.08 16.66
C VAL A 36 -0.12 -11.08 15.52
N GLU A 37 -0.80 -10.92 14.38
CA GLU A 37 -0.67 -11.85 13.25
C GLU A 37 0.74 -11.85 12.64
N MET A 38 1.45 -10.72 12.72
CA MET A 38 2.84 -10.60 12.25
C MET A 38 3.85 -11.18 13.26
N VAL A 39 3.56 -11.09 14.56
CA VAL A 39 4.45 -11.56 15.63
C VAL A 39 4.27 -13.05 15.92
N ARG A 40 3.07 -13.60 15.75
CA ARG A 40 2.76 -15.03 15.94
C ARG A 40 3.78 -16.01 15.36
N PRO A 41 4.24 -15.90 14.10
CA PRO A 41 5.21 -16.84 13.54
C PRO A 41 6.62 -16.73 14.13
N LEU A 42 6.93 -15.65 14.85
CA LEU A 42 8.22 -15.46 15.52
C LEU A 42 8.24 -16.02 16.94
N LEU A 43 7.08 -16.37 17.49
CA LEU A 43 6.99 -16.92 18.83
C LEU A 43 7.58 -18.32 18.90
N SER A 44 8.12 -18.65 20.07
CA SER A 44 8.46 -20.03 20.39
C SER A 44 7.18 -20.89 20.45
N PRO A 45 7.30 -22.23 20.38
CA PRO A 45 6.14 -23.14 20.40
C PRO A 45 5.20 -22.93 21.60
N GLU A 46 5.73 -22.39 22.69
CA GLU A 46 5.04 -22.15 23.95
C GLU A 46 4.94 -20.64 24.28
N GLY A 47 5.33 -19.78 23.34
CA GLY A 47 5.26 -18.33 23.44
C GLY A 47 3.81 -17.86 23.37
N THR A 48 3.48 -16.81 24.12
CA THR A 48 2.13 -16.23 24.12
C THR A 48 2.19 -14.77 23.74
N VAL A 49 1.25 -14.35 22.89
CA VAL A 49 1.05 -12.95 22.51
C VAL A 49 -0.40 -12.54 22.74
N MET A 50 -0.61 -11.37 23.32
CA MET A 50 -1.92 -10.78 23.56
C MET A 50 -1.92 -9.31 23.13
N ALA A 51 -2.93 -8.91 22.38
CA ALA A 51 -3.20 -7.50 22.09
C ALA A 51 -4.16 -6.92 23.15
N GLU A 52 -3.83 -5.73 23.63
CA GLU A 52 -4.70 -4.90 24.45
C GLU A 52 -5.23 -3.74 23.59
N THR A 53 -6.35 -4.00 22.90
CA THR A 53 -7.00 -3.08 21.95
C THR A 53 -7.26 -1.70 22.55
N ARG A 54 -7.67 -1.64 23.82
CA ARG A 54 -8.05 -0.39 24.49
C ARG A 54 -6.88 0.57 24.68
N LEU A 55 -5.67 0.03 24.86
CA LEU A 55 -4.46 0.81 25.10
C LEU A 55 -3.48 0.76 23.93
N ASN A 56 -3.85 0.06 22.85
CA ASN A 56 -2.99 -0.25 21.71
C ASN A 56 -1.62 -0.81 22.11
N LYS A 57 -1.62 -1.76 23.07
CA LYS A 57 -0.39 -2.39 23.56
C LYS A 57 -0.34 -3.85 23.16
N LEU A 58 0.87 -4.35 22.93
CA LEU A 58 1.14 -5.76 22.70
C LEU A 58 1.86 -6.32 23.92
N VAL A 59 1.26 -7.32 24.55
CA VAL A 59 1.86 -8.08 25.64
C VAL A 59 2.42 -9.36 25.04
N VAL A 60 3.72 -9.57 25.18
CA VAL A 60 4.38 -10.77 24.66
C VAL A 60 5.07 -11.47 25.83
N GLN A 61 4.94 -12.79 25.89
CA GLN A 61 5.64 -13.67 26.81
C GLN A 61 6.42 -14.71 26.00
N ASP A 62 7.74 -14.64 26.06
CA ASP A 62 8.65 -15.54 25.35
C ASP A 62 10.07 -15.46 25.94
N THR A 63 10.99 -16.22 25.36
CA THR A 63 12.42 -16.20 25.67
C THR A 63 13.07 -14.86 25.30
N PRO A 64 14.16 -14.44 25.99
CA PRO A 64 14.91 -13.23 25.69
C PRO A 64 15.39 -13.14 24.23
N GLU A 65 15.77 -14.27 23.64
CA GLU A 65 16.21 -14.34 22.24
C GLU A 65 15.10 -13.97 21.26
N VAL A 66 13.88 -14.49 21.48
CA VAL A 66 12.71 -14.17 20.67
C VAL A 66 12.28 -12.72 20.91
N MET A 67 12.36 -12.25 22.15
CA MET A 67 12.05 -10.85 22.48
C MET A 67 12.92 -9.85 21.73
N ALA A 68 14.23 -10.11 21.61
CA ALA A 68 15.13 -9.25 20.84
C ALA A 68 14.77 -9.21 19.34
N LYS A 69 14.34 -10.35 18.78
CA LYS A 69 13.86 -10.43 17.39
C LYS A 69 12.57 -9.64 17.19
N ILE A 70 11.62 -9.78 18.11
CA ILE A 70 10.34 -9.06 18.07
C ILE A 70 10.57 -7.55 18.21
N GLU A 71 11.47 -7.13 19.09
CA GLU A 71 11.83 -5.71 19.26
C GLU A 71 12.44 -5.12 17.99
N THR A 72 13.33 -5.87 17.33
CA THR A 72 13.90 -5.48 16.03
C THR A 72 12.81 -5.35 14.97
N LEU A 73 11.95 -6.35 14.83
CA LEU A 73 10.84 -6.33 13.88
C LEU A 73 9.89 -5.15 14.13
N LEU A 74 9.52 -4.92 15.39
CA LEU A 74 8.65 -3.81 15.77
C LEU A 74 9.30 -2.45 15.44
N SER A 75 10.62 -2.32 15.62
CA SER A 75 11.34 -1.09 15.27
C SER A 75 11.41 -0.82 13.75
N GLU A 76 11.41 -1.87 12.92
CA GLU A 76 11.35 -1.75 11.47
C GLU A 76 9.94 -1.42 10.96
N ILE A 77 8.91 -1.99 11.60
CA ILE A 77 7.51 -1.88 11.16
C ILE A 77 6.81 -0.63 11.73
N ASP A 78 7.17 -0.18 12.93
CA ASP A 78 6.62 1.03 13.58
C ASP A 78 7.34 2.32 13.14
N GLN A 79 7.91 2.33 11.92
CA GLN A 79 8.38 3.55 11.28
C GLN A 79 7.19 4.33 10.71
N PRO A 80 7.16 5.67 10.86
CA PRO A 80 6.11 6.49 10.26
C PRO A 80 6.10 6.30 8.75
N ALA A 81 4.94 5.95 8.18
CA ALA A 81 4.81 5.73 6.75
C ALA A 81 5.24 7.00 5.97
N PRO A 82 6.12 6.89 4.95
CA PRO A 82 6.46 8.03 4.12
C PRO A 82 5.18 8.52 3.42
N GLN A 83 4.86 9.81 3.59
CA GLN A 83 3.73 10.43 2.89
C GLN A 83 4.00 10.42 1.38
N VAL A 84 3.29 9.58 0.63
CA VAL A 84 3.39 9.53 -0.84
C VAL A 84 2.45 10.57 -1.43
N ARG A 85 3.01 11.65 -2.00
CA ARG A 85 2.27 12.63 -2.80
C ARG A 85 2.25 12.16 -4.25
N VAL A 86 1.09 11.71 -4.72
CA VAL A 86 0.89 11.31 -6.12
C VAL A 86 0.57 12.57 -6.94
N PHE A 87 1.48 12.95 -7.84
CA PHE A 87 1.22 13.95 -8.86
C PHE A 87 0.77 13.25 -10.14
N VAL A 88 -0.43 13.55 -10.61
CA VAL A 88 -0.92 13.10 -11.93
C VAL A 88 -0.81 14.30 -12.88
N THR A 89 0.12 14.23 -13.83
CA THR A 89 0.20 15.19 -14.93
C THR A 89 -0.53 14.59 -16.13
N MET A 90 -1.62 15.24 -16.57
CA MET A 90 -2.38 14.81 -17.74
C MET A 90 -1.83 15.53 -18.97
N ASN A 91 -1.03 14.83 -19.78
CA ASN A 91 -0.59 15.33 -21.08
C ASN A 91 -1.80 15.28 -22.02
N GLY A 92 -2.46 16.42 -22.22
CA GLY A 92 -3.58 16.55 -23.14
C GLY A 92 -3.12 16.34 -24.59
N VAL A 93 -3.59 15.27 -25.23
CA VAL A 93 -3.46 15.09 -26.68
C VAL A 93 -4.60 15.87 -27.33
N SER A 94 -4.29 16.98 -28.00
CA SER A 94 -5.29 17.74 -28.75
C SER A 94 -5.45 17.16 -30.17
N PRO A 95 -6.65 16.73 -30.58
CA PRO A 95 -6.89 16.33 -31.96
C PRO A 95 -6.77 17.58 -32.87
N VAL A 96 -5.97 17.48 -33.93
CA VAL A 96 -5.83 18.54 -34.93
C VAL A 96 -6.71 18.18 -36.12
N TYR A 97 -7.74 18.99 -36.34
CA TYR A 97 -8.61 18.91 -37.50
C TYR A 97 -8.08 19.82 -38.59
N ASN A 98 -7.52 19.24 -39.66
CA ASN A 98 -7.11 19.99 -40.84
C ASN A 98 -8.22 19.91 -41.90
N SER A 99 -8.90 21.02 -42.12
CA SER A 99 -9.89 21.19 -43.19
C SER A 99 -9.25 21.98 -44.33
N GLN A 100 -9.23 21.40 -45.54
CA GLN A 100 -8.68 22.06 -46.72
C GLN A 100 -9.76 22.16 -47.80
N ALA A 101 -9.93 23.36 -48.35
CA ALA A 101 -10.79 23.63 -49.50
C ALA A 101 -10.04 24.53 -50.49
N GLY A 102 -9.98 24.12 -51.75
CA GLY A 102 -9.30 24.83 -52.82
C GLY A 102 -10.14 24.88 -54.09
N VAL A 103 -9.99 25.98 -54.83
CA VAL A 103 -10.58 26.15 -56.16
C VAL A 103 -9.46 26.60 -57.10
N GLY A 104 -9.29 25.88 -58.20
CA GLY A 104 -8.30 26.16 -59.23
C GLY A 104 -8.95 26.30 -60.60
N VAL A 105 -8.42 27.20 -61.42
CA VAL A 105 -8.80 27.37 -62.82
C VAL A 105 -7.54 27.18 -63.67
N SER A 106 -7.61 26.33 -64.68
CA SER A 106 -6.50 26.07 -65.60
C SER A 106 -6.97 26.11 -67.05
N GLY A 107 -6.13 26.61 -67.95
CA GLY A 107 -6.39 26.69 -69.38
C GLY A 107 -5.38 25.86 -70.18
N GLN A 108 -5.85 25.02 -71.10
CA GLN A 108 -4.99 24.30 -72.04
C GLN A 108 -5.61 24.35 -73.45
N GLY A 109 -4.98 25.10 -74.36
CA GLY A 109 -5.51 25.37 -75.69
C GLY A 109 -6.84 26.15 -75.62
N ASN A 110 -7.85 25.70 -76.36
CA ASN A 110 -9.18 26.34 -76.40
C ASN A 110 -10.15 25.83 -75.31
N ARG A 111 -9.63 25.27 -74.21
CA ARG A 111 -10.44 24.73 -73.11
C ARG A 111 -10.00 25.32 -71.78
N ILE A 112 -10.99 25.72 -70.98
CA ILE A 112 -10.83 26.14 -69.59
C ILE A 112 -11.38 25.02 -68.70
N ARG A 113 -10.61 24.61 -67.70
CA ARG A 113 -11.01 23.65 -66.68
C ARG A 113 -11.08 24.36 -65.33
N VAL A 114 -12.17 24.14 -64.62
CA VAL A 114 -12.32 24.55 -63.22
C VAL A 114 -12.26 23.29 -62.36
N THR A 115 -11.45 23.30 -61.32
CA THR A 115 -11.26 22.18 -60.39
C THR A 115 -11.51 22.67 -58.97
N GLY A 116 -12.29 21.93 -58.20
CA GLY A 116 -12.46 22.16 -56.76
C GLY A 116 -12.00 20.92 -55.99
N ASN A 117 -11.29 21.12 -54.90
CA ASN A 117 -10.92 20.06 -53.97
C ASN A 117 -11.35 20.43 -52.56
N ALA A 118 -11.97 19.49 -51.84
CA ALA A 118 -12.32 19.63 -50.43
C ALA A 118 -11.98 18.32 -49.71
N GLY A 119 -11.34 18.42 -48.55
CA GLY A 119 -10.95 17.26 -47.75
C GLY A 119 -10.80 17.59 -46.27
N ILE A 120 -11.13 16.62 -45.43
CA ILE A 120 -10.94 16.66 -43.98
C ILE A 120 -9.96 15.53 -43.66
N THR A 121 -8.87 15.84 -42.98
CA THR A 121 -7.89 14.85 -42.51
C THR A 121 -7.70 15.01 -41.00
N GLU A 122 -7.90 13.92 -40.27
CA GLU A 122 -7.68 13.86 -38.82
C GLU A 122 -6.20 13.56 -38.54
N GLY A 123 -5.52 14.47 -37.84
CA GLY A 123 -4.13 14.29 -37.42
C GLY A 123 -4.02 14.36 -35.89
N THR A 124 -3.37 13.39 -35.27
CA THR A 124 -3.07 13.44 -33.84
C THR A 124 -1.77 14.22 -33.65
N SER A 125 -1.84 15.42 -33.05
CA SER A 125 -0.65 16.22 -32.76
C SER A 125 -0.01 15.70 -31.47
N THR A 126 1.04 14.88 -31.61
CA THR A 126 1.94 14.56 -30.51
C THR A 126 2.95 15.69 -30.39
N SER A 127 2.64 16.69 -29.55
CA SER A 127 3.62 17.70 -29.15
C SER A 127 4.65 17.03 -28.23
N ASN A 128 5.89 16.87 -28.71
CA ASN A 128 7.05 16.48 -27.91
C ASN A 128 7.53 17.64 -27.05
#